data_AF-A0A9D6XSE3-F1
#
_entry.id   AF-A0A9D6XSE3-F1
#
_cell.length_a   1.000
_cell.length_b   1.000
_cell.length_c   1.000
_cell.angle_alpha   90.00
_cell.angle_beta   90.00
_cell.angle_gamma   90.00
#
_symmetry.space_group_name_H-M   'P 1'
#
loop_
_entity.id
_entity.type
_entity.pdbx_description
1 polymer ?
#
loop_
_entity_poly.entity_id
_entity_poly.type
_entity_poly.pdbx_seq_one_letter_code
_entity_poly.pdbx_strand_id
1 'polypeptide(L)'
;MADLTFSQFLSAHRQRLEELYVTSGAISWSVPLEDFARAVWEGVSVLASRESAQIPKLLEKIKSEELALVLGCVAGNERAWEAFSFGYRNAVYEAACAFTSDLTMARELTDTLTSELYGFETKDGQRRSKLNYYHGRASLKTWLRAVVYQKFVDEYRHMVRHEPLPDDLQQVAQDKAVSGSDEEKYAKLLGEAVSVTLRELAPEERLILSYYYVQLLTLKQIGRITGQHEAT
;
A
#
# COMPACT_ATOMS: atom_id res chain seq x y z
N MET A 1 0.04 25.20 -12.54
CA MET A 1 -0.95 24.45 -13.36
C MET A 1 -2.14 24.21 -12.46
N ALA A 2 -3.35 24.61 -12.85
CA ALA A 2 -4.51 24.46 -11.99
C ALA A 2 -4.80 22.97 -11.77
N ASP A 3 -4.77 22.51 -10.52
CA ASP A 3 -5.14 21.15 -10.17
C ASP A 3 -6.60 20.91 -10.57
N LEU A 4 -6.82 19.91 -11.41
CA LEU A 4 -8.16 19.54 -11.87
C LEU A 4 -8.97 19.03 -10.67
N THR A 5 -9.89 19.86 -10.18
CA THR A 5 -10.72 19.51 -9.02
C THR A 5 -11.75 18.42 -9.38
N PHE A 6 -12.14 17.61 -8.39
CA PHE A 6 -13.18 16.59 -8.57
C PHE A 6 -14.49 17.17 -9.13
N SER A 7 -14.91 18.35 -8.67
CA SER A 7 -16.12 19.03 -9.15
C SER A 7 -16.03 19.41 -10.63
N GLN A 8 -14.88 19.89 -11.09
CA GLN A 8 -14.66 20.20 -12.50
C GLN A 8 -14.69 18.94 -13.35
N PHE A 9 -13.98 17.88 -12.92
CA PHE A 9 -13.99 16.58 -13.58
C PHE A 9 -15.41 16.00 -13.71
N LEU A 10 -16.16 15.99 -12.61
CA LEU A 10 -17.53 15.48 -12.58
C LEU A 10 -18.43 16.27 -13.53
N SER A 11 -18.32 17.61 -13.55
CA SER A 11 -19.12 18.44 -14.44
C SER A 11 -18.78 18.24 -15.92
N ALA A 12 -17.50 18.08 -16.25
CA ALA A 12 -17.01 17.94 -17.62
C ALA A 12 -17.33 16.57 -18.23
N HIS A 13 -17.36 15.51 -17.41
CA HIS A 13 -17.52 14.13 -17.88
C HIS A 13 -18.77 13.43 -17.34
N ARG A 14 -19.75 14.19 -16.81
CA ARG A 14 -20.97 13.66 -16.18
C ARG A 14 -21.67 12.59 -17.02
N GLN A 15 -21.99 12.89 -18.27
CA GLN A 15 -22.72 11.97 -19.14
C GLN A 15 -22.00 10.63 -19.30
N ARG A 16 -20.67 10.67 -19.51
CA ARG A 16 -19.87 9.46 -19.68
C ARG A 16 -19.75 8.65 -18.39
N LEU A 17 -19.65 9.33 -17.24
CA LEU A 17 -19.63 8.68 -15.94
C LEU A 17 -20.98 8.01 -15.62
N GLU A 18 -22.09 8.64 -15.99
CA GLU A 18 -23.44 8.06 -15.85
C GLU A 18 -23.61 6.81 -16.72
N GLU A 19 -23.16 6.85 -17.98
CA GLU A 19 -23.14 5.68 -18.87
C GLU A 19 -22.32 4.53 -18.28
N LEU A 20 -21.10 4.83 -17.80
CA LEU A 20 -20.23 3.84 -17.15
C LEU A 20 -20.84 3.29 -15.86
N TYR A 21 -21.47 4.14 -15.07
CA TYR A 21 -22.14 3.76 -13.83
C TYR A 21 -23.30 2.79 -14.09
N VAL A 22 -24.17 3.09 -15.07
CA VAL A 22 -25.29 2.22 -15.44
C VAL A 22 -24.80 0.88 -15.99
N THR A 23 -23.84 0.91 -16.91
CA THR A 23 -23.28 -0.32 -17.52
C THR A 23 -22.48 -1.17 -16.55
N SER A 24 -21.85 -0.57 -15.53
CA SER A 24 -21.06 -1.30 -14.52
C SER A 24 -21.89 -2.17 -13.57
N GLY A 25 -23.21 -1.95 -13.51
CA GLY A 25 -24.05 -2.59 -12.51
C GLY A 25 -23.86 -2.05 -11.08
N ALA A 26 -23.19 -0.92 -10.87
CA ALA A 26 -22.96 -0.33 -9.54
C ALA A 26 -24.22 -0.18 -8.67
N ILE A 27 -25.38 0.02 -9.30
CA ILE A 27 -26.69 0.08 -8.65
C ILE A 27 -27.02 -1.23 -7.92
N SER A 28 -26.70 -2.40 -8.51
CA SER A 28 -26.99 -3.70 -7.89
C SER A 28 -26.18 -3.93 -6.61
N TRP A 29 -25.03 -3.27 -6.50
CA TRP A 29 -24.15 -3.29 -5.34
C TRP A 29 -24.43 -2.16 -4.33
N SER A 30 -25.46 -1.34 -4.56
CA SER A 30 -25.81 -0.19 -3.71
C SER A 30 -24.71 0.88 -3.62
N VAL A 31 -23.89 1.01 -4.66
CA VAL A 31 -22.84 2.04 -4.75
C VAL A 31 -23.44 3.33 -5.31
N PRO A 32 -23.32 4.48 -4.63
CA PRO A 32 -23.83 5.75 -5.16
C PRO A 32 -22.93 6.25 -6.31
N LEU A 33 -23.54 7.01 -7.23
CA LEU A 33 -22.83 7.58 -8.39
C LEU A 33 -21.62 8.44 -7.98
N GLU A 34 -21.74 9.17 -6.86
CA GLU A 34 -20.66 10.05 -6.41
C GLU A 34 -19.42 9.26 -5.97
N ASP A 35 -19.58 8.17 -5.23
CA ASP A 35 -18.47 7.31 -4.80
C ASP A 35 -17.83 6.62 -6.00
N PHE A 36 -18.65 6.16 -6.95
CA PHE A 36 -18.15 5.61 -8.21
C PHE A 36 -17.33 6.64 -8.99
N ALA A 37 -17.88 7.84 -9.19
CA ALA A 37 -17.18 8.91 -9.90
C ALA A 37 -15.89 9.33 -9.19
N ARG A 38 -15.89 9.33 -7.86
CA ARG A 38 -14.71 9.65 -7.04
C ARG A 38 -13.62 8.61 -7.21
N ALA A 39 -13.96 7.33 -7.17
CA ALA A 39 -12.99 6.25 -7.42
C ALA A 39 -12.41 6.31 -8.84
N VAL A 40 -13.24 6.60 -9.84
CA VAL A 40 -12.78 6.83 -11.23
C VAL A 40 -11.84 8.04 -11.30
N TRP A 41 -12.18 9.13 -10.62
CA TRP A 41 -11.35 10.34 -10.57
C TRP A 41 -10.02 10.08 -9.88
N GLU A 42 -9.97 9.38 -8.74
CA GLU A 42 -8.72 8.98 -8.08
C GLU A 42 -7.84 8.15 -9.02
N GLY A 43 -8.47 7.24 -9.78
CA GLY A 43 -7.81 6.46 -10.82
C GLY A 43 -7.23 7.31 -11.94
N VAL A 44 -7.86 8.40 -12.36
CA VAL A 44 -7.45 9.17 -13.55
C VAL A 44 -6.66 10.44 -13.22
N SER A 45 -6.86 11.03 -12.03
CA SER A 45 -6.35 12.33 -11.60
C SER A 45 -4.84 12.47 -11.78
N VAL A 46 -4.06 11.49 -11.35
CA VAL A 46 -2.59 11.53 -11.46
C VAL A 46 -2.10 11.62 -12.90
N LEU A 47 -2.79 10.95 -13.84
CA LEU A 47 -2.46 11.05 -15.27
C LEU A 47 -3.03 12.33 -15.88
N ALA A 48 -4.24 12.72 -15.47
CA ALA A 48 -4.93 13.92 -15.95
C ALA A 48 -4.16 15.20 -15.62
N SER A 49 -3.47 15.25 -14.47
CA SER A 49 -2.61 16.39 -14.10
C SER A 49 -1.44 16.59 -15.07
N ARG A 50 -1.05 15.55 -15.83
CA ARG A 50 -0.02 15.63 -16.86
C ARG A 50 -0.61 15.92 -18.24
N GLU A 51 -1.76 15.30 -18.55
CA GLU A 51 -2.37 15.41 -19.88
C GLU A 51 -3.89 15.24 -19.84
N SER A 52 -4.61 16.34 -19.52
CA SER A 52 -6.07 16.36 -19.42
C SER A 52 -6.80 15.92 -20.70
N ALA A 53 -6.16 16.04 -21.88
CA ALA A 53 -6.75 15.63 -23.14
C ALA A 53 -6.96 14.11 -23.26
N GLN A 54 -6.27 13.30 -22.44
CA GLN A 54 -6.38 11.84 -22.48
C GLN A 54 -7.50 11.27 -21.61
N ILE A 55 -8.17 12.09 -20.79
CA ILE A 55 -9.21 11.65 -19.86
C ILE A 55 -10.29 10.80 -20.55
N PRO A 56 -10.87 11.18 -21.71
CA PRO A 56 -11.89 10.36 -22.36
C PRO A 56 -11.39 8.95 -22.73
N LYS A 57 -10.17 8.83 -23.25
CA LYS A 57 -9.55 7.54 -23.59
C LYS A 57 -9.28 6.67 -22.35
N LEU A 58 -8.96 7.30 -21.21
CA LEU A 58 -8.77 6.59 -19.95
C LEU A 58 -10.09 6.08 -19.39
N LEU A 59 -11.17 6.87 -19.50
CA LEU A 59 -12.53 6.46 -19.12
C LEU A 59 -13.03 5.28 -19.94
N GLU A 60 -12.67 5.18 -21.23
CA GLU A 60 -13.02 4.03 -22.06
C GLU A 60 -12.32 2.73 -21.64
N LYS A 61 -11.11 2.83 -21.08
CA LYS A 61 -10.30 1.66 -20.69
C LYS A 61 -10.58 1.18 -19.28
N ILE A 62 -11.29 1.98 -18.48
CA ILE A 62 -11.54 1.67 -17.09
C ILE A 62 -12.38 0.39 -16.97
N LYS A 63 -12.02 -0.45 -16.01
CA LYS A 63 -12.75 -1.67 -15.70
C LYS A 63 -13.92 -1.33 -14.79
N SER A 64 -14.95 -0.70 -15.37
CA SER A 64 -16.10 -0.15 -14.63
C SER A 64 -16.87 -1.22 -13.85
N GLU A 65 -17.13 -2.39 -14.45
CA GLU A 65 -17.81 -3.52 -13.80
C GLU A 65 -17.04 -4.03 -12.58
N GLU A 66 -15.73 -4.27 -12.74
CA GLU A 66 -14.87 -4.73 -11.64
C GLU A 66 -14.72 -3.65 -10.56
N LEU A 67 -14.64 -2.37 -10.95
CA LEU A 67 -14.61 -1.24 -10.02
C LEU A 67 -15.90 -1.15 -9.20
N ALA A 68 -17.06 -1.30 -9.84
CA ALA A 68 -18.36 -1.30 -9.17
C ALA A 68 -18.48 -2.44 -8.15
N LEU A 69 -18.06 -3.66 -8.52
CA LEU A 69 -18.02 -4.80 -7.61
C LEU A 69 -17.14 -4.51 -6.38
N VAL A 70 -15.95 -3.95 -6.63
CA VAL A 70 -14.99 -3.62 -5.56
C VAL A 70 -15.54 -2.53 -4.62
N LEU A 71 -16.15 -1.48 -5.16
CA LEU A 71 -16.79 -0.44 -4.35
C LEU A 71 -17.94 -1.01 -3.50
N GLY A 72 -18.73 -1.94 -4.05
CA GLY A 72 -19.73 -2.67 -3.29
C GLY A 72 -19.13 -3.46 -2.13
N CYS A 73 -18.00 -4.13 -2.36
CA CYS A 73 -17.26 -4.86 -1.32
C CYS A 73 -16.76 -3.90 -0.23
N VAL A 74 -16.21 -2.74 -0.61
CA VAL A 74 -15.75 -1.71 0.33
C VAL A 74 -16.91 -1.16 1.17
N ALA A 75 -18.07 -0.91 0.55
CA ALA A 75 -19.29 -0.47 1.22
C ALA A 75 -19.90 -1.53 2.16
N GLY A 76 -19.39 -2.77 2.17
CA GLY A 76 -19.86 -3.85 3.02
C GLY A 76 -21.06 -4.61 2.46
N ASN A 77 -21.32 -4.52 1.16
CA ASN A 77 -22.41 -5.27 0.53
C ASN A 77 -22.07 -6.78 0.48
N GLU A 78 -22.87 -7.60 1.15
CA GLU A 78 -22.66 -9.05 1.23
C GLU A 78 -22.72 -9.74 -0.14
N ARG A 79 -23.66 -9.34 -1.01
CA ARG A 79 -23.79 -9.92 -2.36
C ARG A 79 -22.57 -9.60 -3.22
N ALA A 80 -22.01 -8.40 -3.07
CA ALA A 80 -20.78 -8.03 -3.75
C ALA A 80 -19.61 -8.90 -3.26
N TRP A 81 -19.53 -9.15 -1.95
CA TRP A 81 -18.53 -10.05 -1.37
C TRP A 81 -18.66 -11.50 -1.83
N GLU A 82 -19.88 -12.01 -1.96
CA GLU A 82 -20.14 -13.34 -2.52
C GLU A 82 -19.66 -13.44 -3.97
N ALA A 83 -20.03 -12.47 -4.81
CA ALA A 83 -19.60 -12.42 -6.21
C ALA A 83 -18.08 -12.28 -6.35
N PHE A 84 -17.46 -11.42 -5.54
CA PHE A 84 -16.01 -11.28 -5.48
C PHE A 84 -15.32 -12.59 -5.06
N SER A 85 -15.81 -13.22 -3.98
CA SER A 85 -15.23 -14.46 -3.47
C SER A 85 -15.35 -15.61 -4.47
N PHE A 86 -16.50 -15.71 -5.14
CA PHE A 86 -16.72 -16.70 -6.19
C PHE A 86 -15.81 -16.48 -7.40
N GLY A 87 -15.64 -15.23 -7.85
CA GLY A 87 -14.87 -14.91 -9.05
C GLY A 87 -13.34 -14.87 -8.86
N TYR A 88 -12.87 -14.44 -7.69
CA TYR A 88 -11.45 -14.04 -7.52
C TYR A 88 -10.68 -14.82 -6.46
N ARG A 89 -11.33 -15.58 -5.57
CA ARG A 89 -10.61 -16.35 -4.53
C ARG A 89 -9.61 -17.34 -5.14
N ASN A 90 -10.03 -18.08 -6.17
CA ASN A 90 -9.14 -19.01 -6.85
C ASN A 90 -8.01 -18.27 -7.59
N ALA A 91 -8.28 -17.11 -8.18
CA ALA A 91 -7.26 -16.32 -8.86
C ALA A 91 -6.17 -15.79 -7.90
N VAL A 92 -6.53 -15.45 -6.67
CA VAL A 92 -5.57 -15.08 -5.62
C VAL A 92 -4.69 -16.27 -5.24
N TYR A 93 -5.32 -17.44 -5.02
CA TYR A 93 -4.60 -18.66 -4.67
C TYR A 93 -3.65 -19.13 -5.79
N GLU A 94 -4.12 -19.15 -7.04
CA GLU A 94 -3.30 -19.45 -8.21
C GLU A 94 -2.12 -18.48 -8.36
N ALA A 95 -2.33 -17.20 -8.07
CA ALA A 95 -1.25 -16.22 -8.08
C ALA A 95 -0.21 -16.53 -7.00
N ALA A 96 -0.62 -16.89 -5.78
CA ALA A 96 0.30 -17.24 -4.70
C ALA A 96 1.12 -18.49 -5.04
N CYS A 97 0.47 -19.56 -5.53
CA CYS A 97 1.15 -20.77 -6.00
C CYS A 97 2.12 -20.53 -7.16
N ALA A 98 1.92 -19.46 -7.94
CA ALA A 98 2.84 -19.10 -9.02
C ALA A 98 4.12 -18.39 -8.52
N PHE A 99 4.16 -17.92 -7.28
CA PHE A 99 5.31 -17.20 -6.71
C PHE A 99 6.14 -18.03 -5.73
N THR A 100 5.55 -19.04 -5.09
CA THR A 100 6.25 -19.93 -4.15
C THR A 100 5.97 -21.40 -4.48
N SER A 101 6.99 -22.26 -4.31
CA SER A 101 6.86 -23.71 -4.42
C SER A 101 6.32 -24.37 -3.14
N ASP A 102 6.30 -23.64 -2.02
CA ASP A 102 5.70 -24.11 -0.78
C ASP A 102 4.19 -23.80 -0.74
N LEU A 103 3.39 -24.86 -0.80
CA LEU A 103 1.93 -24.77 -0.77
C LEU A 103 1.39 -24.26 0.57
N THR A 104 2.14 -24.43 1.67
CA THR A 104 1.75 -23.91 2.99
C THR A 104 1.86 -22.39 2.98
N MET A 105 3.02 -21.87 2.57
CA MET A 105 3.22 -20.43 2.39
C MET A 105 2.21 -19.82 1.40
N ALA A 106 1.89 -20.50 0.30
CA ALA A 106 0.90 -20.02 -0.66
C ALA A 106 -0.51 -19.87 -0.04
N ARG A 107 -0.91 -20.81 0.83
CA ARG A 107 -2.18 -20.75 1.57
C ARG A 107 -2.17 -19.62 2.59
N GLU A 108 -1.12 -19.51 3.39
CA GLU A 108 -0.99 -18.43 4.40
C GLU A 108 -1.03 -17.03 3.76
N LEU A 109 -0.32 -16.84 2.64
CA LEU A 109 -0.37 -15.60 1.86
C LEU A 109 -1.79 -15.29 1.39
N THR A 110 -2.50 -16.31 0.90
CA THR A 110 -3.88 -16.18 0.41
C THR A 110 -4.85 -15.82 1.53
N ASP A 111 -4.79 -16.52 2.66
CA ASP A 111 -5.69 -16.30 3.80
C ASP A 111 -5.46 -14.93 4.43
N THR A 112 -4.19 -14.56 4.61
CA THR A 112 -3.82 -13.26 5.13
C THR A 112 -4.26 -12.14 4.19
N LEU A 113 -4.01 -12.28 2.88
CA LEU A 113 -4.49 -11.29 1.91
C LEU A 113 -6.02 -11.21 1.87
N THR A 114 -6.72 -12.34 1.96
CA THR A 114 -8.19 -12.35 2.00
C THR A 114 -8.72 -11.60 3.21
N SER A 115 -8.08 -11.76 4.37
CA SER A 115 -8.38 -10.99 5.58
C SER A 115 -8.15 -9.48 5.40
N GLU A 116 -7.02 -9.08 4.81
CA GLU A 116 -6.71 -7.66 4.52
C GLU A 116 -7.64 -7.04 3.47
N LEU A 117 -8.06 -7.82 2.46
CA LEU A 117 -9.07 -7.40 1.49
C LEU A 117 -10.42 -7.21 2.16
N TYR A 118 -10.80 -8.10 3.08
CA TYR A 118 -12.01 -7.92 3.88
C TYR A 118 -11.88 -6.77 4.88
N GLY A 119 -10.67 -6.36 5.27
CA GLY A 119 -10.43 -5.18 6.11
C GLY A 119 -10.67 -5.41 7.60
N PHE A 120 -10.23 -6.54 8.15
CA PHE A 120 -10.31 -6.82 9.59
C PHE A 120 -9.42 -5.91 10.47
N GLU A 121 -8.45 -5.19 9.89
CA GLU A 121 -7.64 -4.23 10.63
C GLU A 121 -8.42 -2.95 10.93
N THR A 122 -8.94 -2.89 12.16
CA THR A 122 -9.67 -1.73 12.68
C THR A 122 -8.68 -0.82 13.42
N LYS A 123 -7.84 -0.07 12.69
CA LYS A 123 -7.13 1.07 13.29
C LYS A 123 -8.07 2.27 13.29
N ASP A 124 -8.38 2.79 14.47
CA ASP A 124 -9.25 3.96 14.71
C ASP A 124 -10.75 3.74 14.42
N GLY A 125 -11.25 2.51 14.53
CA GLY A 125 -12.69 2.22 14.34
C GLY A 125 -13.15 2.18 12.88
N GLN A 126 -12.24 2.37 11.91
CA GLN A 126 -12.54 2.39 10.48
C GLN A 126 -12.01 1.11 9.81
N ARG A 127 -12.86 0.44 9.03
CA ARG A 127 -12.52 -0.75 8.24
C ARG A 127 -11.54 -0.36 7.12
N ARG A 128 -10.25 -0.74 7.25
CA ARG A 128 -9.25 -0.50 6.20
C ARG A 128 -9.17 -1.71 5.27
N SER A 129 -9.91 -1.66 4.17
CA SER A 129 -9.80 -2.66 3.10
C SER A 129 -8.72 -2.27 2.09
N LYS A 130 -7.85 -3.21 1.71
CA LYS A 130 -6.91 -3.00 0.58
C LYS A 130 -7.61 -2.71 -0.74
N LEU A 131 -8.87 -3.07 -0.88
CA LEU A 131 -9.69 -2.77 -2.05
C LEU A 131 -9.90 -1.26 -2.29
N ASN A 132 -9.74 -0.42 -1.26
CA ASN A 132 -9.79 1.03 -1.39
C ASN A 132 -8.74 1.59 -2.37
N TYR A 133 -7.67 0.84 -2.65
CA TYR A 133 -6.60 1.24 -3.56
C TYR A 133 -6.82 0.76 -5.00
N TYR A 134 -7.97 0.14 -5.30
CA TYR A 134 -8.32 -0.28 -6.65
C TYR A 134 -9.26 0.73 -7.31
N HIS A 135 -8.78 1.34 -8.40
CA HIS A 135 -9.51 2.37 -9.16
C HIS A 135 -9.84 1.97 -10.60
N GLY A 136 -9.87 0.67 -10.91
CA GLY A 136 -10.30 0.18 -12.23
C GLY A 136 -9.32 0.39 -13.39
N ARG A 137 -8.08 0.83 -13.13
CA ARG A 137 -7.06 1.12 -14.18
C ARG A 137 -6.53 -0.13 -14.89
N ALA A 138 -6.60 -1.27 -14.22
CA ALA A 138 -6.20 -2.58 -14.73
C ALA A 138 -7.28 -3.60 -14.36
N SER A 139 -7.22 -4.80 -14.94
CA SER A 139 -8.12 -5.86 -14.51
C SER A 139 -7.90 -6.20 -13.04
N LEU A 140 -8.97 -6.51 -12.32
CA LEU A 140 -8.92 -6.84 -10.90
C LEU A 140 -8.01 -8.07 -10.67
N LYS A 141 -8.02 -9.05 -11.58
CA LYS A 141 -7.08 -10.19 -11.55
C LYS A 141 -5.61 -9.75 -11.61
N THR A 142 -5.27 -8.80 -12.49
CA THR A 142 -3.90 -8.28 -12.62
C THR A 142 -3.49 -7.53 -11.36
N TRP A 143 -4.38 -6.68 -10.85
CA TRP A 143 -4.13 -5.93 -9.61
C TRP A 143 -3.94 -6.88 -8.42
N LEU A 144 -4.82 -7.87 -8.24
CA LEU A 144 -4.70 -8.87 -7.18
C LEU A 144 -3.37 -9.64 -7.27
N ARG A 145 -2.95 -10.05 -8.47
CA ARG A 145 -1.64 -10.70 -8.66
C ARG A 145 -0.48 -9.80 -8.21
N ALA A 146 -0.53 -8.50 -8.48
CA ALA A 146 0.48 -7.55 -8.03
C ALA A 146 0.49 -7.40 -6.50
N VAL A 147 -0.69 -7.37 -5.88
CA VAL A 147 -0.81 -7.30 -4.41
C VAL A 147 -0.28 -8.58 -3.74
N VAL A 148 -0.59 -9.75 -4.31
CA VAL A 148 -0.03 -11.04 -3.84
C VAL A 148 1.49 -11.02 -3.97
N TYR A 149 2.03 -10.57 -5.11
CA TYR A 149 3.48 -10.48 -5.31
C TYR A 149 4.16 -9.58 -4.29
N GLN A 150 3.61 -8.39 -4.04
CA GLN A 150 4.15 -7.47 -3.03
C GLN A 150 4.20 -8.15 -1.66
N LYS A 151 3.11 -8.83 -1.27
CA LYS A 151 3.04 -9.54 0.00
C LYS A 151 4.03 -10.69 0.09
N PHE A 152 4.17 -11.48 -0.98
CA PHE A 152 5.19 -12.52 -1.08
C PHE A 152 6.60 -11.95 -0.89
N VAL A 153 6.93 -10.81 -1.52
CA VAL A 153 8.22 -10.14 -1.33
C VAL A 153 8.41 -9.66 0.11
N ASP A 154 7.37 -9.13 0.74
CA ASP A 154 7.42 -8.68 2.13
C ASP A 154 7.67 -9.86 3.10
N GLU A 155 6.99 -10.99 2.90
CA GLU A 155 7.23 -12.23 3.66
C GLU A 155 8.62 -12.79 3.39
N TYR A 156 9.06 -12.84 2.14
CA TYR A 156 10.41 -13.29 1.79
C TYR A 156 11.49 -12.42 2.48
N ARG A 157 11.32 -11.09 2.48
CA ARG A 157 12.20 -10.16 3.20
C ARG A 157 12.13 -10.33 4.71
N HIS A 158 11.02 -10.79 5.26
CA HIS A 158 10.90 -11.11 6.67
C HIS A 158 11.65 -12.41 6.99
N MET A 159 11.47 -13.46 6.20
CA MET A 159 12.15 -14.74 6.36
C MET A 159 13.68 -14.62 6.27
N VAL A 160 14.20 -13.92 5.24
CA VAL A 160 15.66 -13.72 5.08
C VAL A 160 16.27 -12.95 6.26
N ARG A 161 15.52 -12.05 6.91
CA ARG A 161 15.98 -11.35 8.12
C ARG A 161 16.10 -12.27 9.34
N HIS A 162 15.38 -13.40 9.34
CA HIS A 162 15.37 -14.39 10.42
C HIS A 162 16.15 -15.66 10.07
N GLU A 163 16.83 -15.70 8.92
CA GLU A 163 17.67 -16.82 8.53
C GLU A 163 18.84 -16.92 9.53
N PRO A 164 18.96 -18.01 10.30
CA PRO A 164 20.06 -18.17 11.23
C PRO A 164 21.38 -18.14 10.46
N LEU A 165 22.40 -17.51 11.06
CA LEU A 165 23.73 -17.45 10.47
C LEU A 165 24.18 -18.88 10.09
N PRO A 166 24.79 -19.08 8.90
CA PRO A 166 25.45 -20.33 8.54
C PRO A 166 26.32 -20.88 9.69
N ASP A 167 26.32 -22.21 9.90
CA ASP A 167 26.99 -22.86 11.05
C ASP A 167 28.49 -22.49 11.18
N ASP A 168 29.16 -22.25 10.05
CA ASP A 168 30.54 -21.77 9.98
C ASP A 168 30.71 -20.35 10.52
N LEU A 169 29.72 -19.47 10.34
CA LEU A 169 29.68 -18.14 10.93
C LEU A 169 29.21 -18.17 12.39
N GLN A 170 28.37 -19.13 12.79
CA GLN A 170 27.97 -19.31 14.19
C GLN A 170 29.14 -19.77 15.07
N GLN A 171 29.97 -20.70 14.60
CA GLN A 171 31.17 -21.13 15.33
C GLN A 171 32.15 -19.97 15.51
N VAL A 172 32.37 -19.15 14.48
CA VAL A 172 33.22 -17.96 14.55
C VAL A 172 32.66 -16.90 15.53
N ALA A 173 31.34 -16.78 15.64
CA ALA A 173 30.67 -15.88 16.58
C ALA A 173 30.73 -16.37 18.03
N GLN A 174 30.65 -17.68 18.27
CA GLN A 174 30.77 -18.28 19.59
C GLN A 174 32.20 -18.18 20.14
N ASP A 175 33.22 -18.37 19.28
CA ASP A 175 34.64 -18.19 19.65
C ASP A 175 35.01 -16.72 19.88
N LYS A 176 34.22 -15.79 19.35
CA LYS A 176 34.36 -14.33 19.54
C LYS A 176 33.20 -13.74 20.34
N ALA A 177 32.63 -14.52 21.26
CA ALA A 177 31.58 -14.02 22.14
C ALA A 177 32.08 -12.75 22.85
N VAL A 178 31.47 -11.61 22.49
CA VAL A 178 31.75 -10.29 23.03
C VAL A 178 31.52 -10.39 24.54
N SER A 179 32.55 -10.21 25.36
CA SER A 179 32.38 -10.21 26.81
C SER A 179 31.49 -9.02 27.21
N GLY A 180 30.82 -9.07 28.37
CA GLY A 180 30.08 -7.89 28.86
C GLY A 180 30.94 -6.61 28.95
N SER A 181 32.27 -6.74 29.08
CA SER A 181 33.19 -5.60 29.03
C SER A 181 33.43 -5.05 27.62
N ASP A 182 33.30 -5.91 26.60
CA ASP A 182 33.40 -5.52 25.20
C ASP A 182 32.11 -4.83 24.74
N GLU A 183 30.94 -5.25 25.23
CA GLU A 183 29.67 -4.55 24.97
C GLU A 183 29.70 -3.09 25.45
N GLU A 184 30.15 -2.84 26.68
CA GLU A 184 30.32 -1.47 27.20
C GLU A 184 31.32 -0.66 26.38
N LYS A 185 32.43 -1.30 25.97
CA LYS A 185 33.45 -0.66 25.13
C LYS A 185 32.91 -0.32 23.74
N TYR A 186 32.18 -1.23 23.10
CA TYR A 186 31.58 -1.00 21.79
C TYR A 186 30.45 0.04 21.85
N ALA A 187 29.63 0.02 22.90
CA ALA A 187 28.61 1.05 23.12
C ALA A 187 29.23 2.44 23.27
N LYS A 188 30.37 2.53 23.99
CA LYS A 188 31.12 3.78 24.12
C LYS A 188 31.70 4.25 22.79
N LEU A 189 32.37 3.36 22.06
CA LEU A 189 32.93 3.68 20.73
C LEU A 189 31.84 4.10 19.73
N LEU A 190 30.71 3.41 19.75
CA LEU A 190 29.56 3.73 18.91
C LEU A 190 28.97 5.09 19.29
N GLY A 191 28.80 5.36 20.59
CA GLY A 191 28.33 6.66 21.08
C GLY A 191 29.25 7.81 20.70
N GLU A 192 30.57 7.60 20.77
CA GLU A 192 31.57 8.56 20.32
C GLU A 192 31.48 8.79 18.79
N ALA A 193 31.41 7.73 18.00
CA ALA A 193 31.29 7.81 16.55
C ALA A 193 30.01 8.54 16.11
N VAL A 194 28.86 8.19 16.71
CA VAL A 194 27.57 8.87 16.45
C VAL A 194 27.63 10.33 16.88
N SER A 195 28.29 10.64 17.99
CA SER A 195 28.45 12.03 18.44
C SER A 195 29.29 12.86 17.47
N VAL A 196 30.32 12.27 16.86
CA VAL A 196 31.16 12.94 15.85
C VAL A 196 30.35 13.19 14.58
N THR A 197 29.68 12.17 14.04
CA THR A 197 28.90 12.32 12.80
C THR A 197 27.75 13.30 12.95
N LEU A 198 27.06 13.30 14.10
CA LEU A 198 26.01 14.29 14.39
C LEU A 198 26.55 15.72 14.43
N ARG A 199 27.80 15.95 14.87
CA ARG A 199 28.43 17.28 14.84
C ARG A 199 28.82 17.72 13.43
N GLU A 200 29.17 16.77 12.56
CA GLU A 200 29.52 17.05 11.16
C GLU A 200 28.31 17.34 10.28
N LEU A 201 27.12 16.83 10.65
CA LEU A 201 25.87 17.13 9.96
C LEU A 201 25.54 18.63 9.94
N ALA A 202 24.85 19.08 8.88
CA ALA A 202 24.36 20.45 8.83
C ALA A 202 23.35 20.72 9.97
N PRO A 203 23.24 21.96 10.48
CA PRO A 203 22.31 22.29 11.56
C PRO A 203 20.85 21.89 11.27
N GLU A 204 20.42 21.98 10.01
CA GLU A 204 19.08 21.64 9.56
C GLU A 204 18.80 20.13 9.64
N GLU A 205 19.73 19.30 9.17
CA GLU A 205 19.62 17.84 9.21
C GLU A 205 19.64 17.33 10.66
N ARG A 206 20.48 17.93 11.51
CA ARG A 206 20.53 17.63 12.95
C ARG A 206 19.22 17.99 13.65
N LEU A 207 18.58 19.08 13.27
CA LEU A 207 17.30 19.51 13.81
C LEU A 207 16.17 18.52 13.44
N ILE A 208 16.16 18.05 12.18
CA ILE A 208 15.23 17.02 11.70
C ILE A 208 15.38 15.73 12.53
N LEU A 209 16.62 15.26 12.73
CA LEU A 209 16.90 14.08 13.55
C LEU A 209 16.44 14.28 15.00
N SER A 210 16.60 15.48 15.56
CA SER A 210 16.07 15.84 16.89
C SER A 210 14.54 15.73 16.94
N TYR A 211 13.84 16.28 15.95
CA TYR A 211 12.38 16.22 15.90
C TYR A 211 11.87 14.78 15.82
N TYR A 212 12.55 13.94 15.05
CA TYR A 212 12.14 12.56 14.85
C TYR A 212 12.48 11.66 16.04
N TYR A 213 13.73 11.67 16.51
CA TYR A 213 14.20 10.70 17.51
C TYR A 213 14.07 11.18 18.96
N VAL A 214 14.09 12.50 19.21
CA VAL A 214 13.99 13.06 20.57
C VAL A 214 12.57 13.52 20.88
N GLN A 215 11.96 14.25 19.94
CA GLN A 215 10.60 14.79 20.13
C GLN A 215 9.50 13.87 19.58
N LEU A 216 9.88 12.74 18.98
CA LEU A 216 8.98 11.69 18.48
C LEU A 216 7.88 12.22 17.53
N LEU A 217 8.22 13.25 16.73
CA LEU A 217 7.31 13.81 15.74
C LEU A 217 7.27 12.91 14.49
N THR A 218 6.08 12.82 13.88
CA THR A 218 5.90 12.12 12.61
C THR A 218 6.53 12.90 11.46
N LEU A 219 6.97 12.23 10.39
CA LEU A 219 7.53 12.88 9.19
C LEU A 219 6.58 13.93 8.59
N LYS A 220 5.27 13.69 8.69
CA LYS A 220 4.22 14.65 8.33
C LYS A 220 4.24 15.93 9.16
N GLN A 221 4.43 15.80 10.47
CA GLN A 221 4.53 16.96 11.36
C GLN A 221 5.85 17.70 11.12
N ILE A 222 6.94 16.97 10.89
CA ILE A 222 8.26 17.56 10.59
C ILE A 222 8.19 18.34 9.26
N GLY A 223 7.66 17.76 8.19
CA GLY A 223 7.51 18.43 6.90
C GLY A 223 6.65 19.70 6.94
N ARG A 224 5.64 19.74 7.82
CA ARG A 224 4.86 20.97 8.09
C ARG A 224 5.68 22.06 8.79
N ILE A 225 6.62 21.69 9.65
CA ILE A 225 7.47 22.63 10.41
C ILE A 225 8.64 23.11 9.54
N THR A 226 9.25 22.22 8.75
CA THR A 226 10.44 22.53 7.93
C THR A 226 10.08 23.03 6.53
N GLY A 227 8.82 22.92 6.10
CA GLY A 227 8.37 23.28 4.75
C GLY A 227 8.83 22.30 3.66
N GLN A 228 9.37 21.15 4.04
CA GLN A 228 9.83 20.08 3.14
C GLN A 228 8.76 18.99 2.99
N HIS A 229 8.75 18.30 1.84
CA HIS A 229 7.80 17.22 1.59
C HIS A 229 8.19 15.96 2.40
N GLU A 230 7.21 15.17 2.86
CA GLU A 230 7.41 13.96 3.69
C GLU A 230 8.31 12.87 3.09
N ALA A 231 8.72 13.03 1.82
CA ALA A 231 9.49 12.06 1.05
C ALA A 231 10.93 12.54 0.74
N THR A 232 11.30 13.72 1.28
CA THR A 232 12.65 14.31 1.19
C THR A 232 13.37 14.05 2.51
#